data_AF-A0A1I8EGI0-F1
#
_entry.id   AF-A0A1I8EGI0-F1
#
_cell.length_a   1.000
_cell.length_b   1.000
_cell.length_c   1.000
_cell.angle_alpha   90.00
_cell.angle_beta   90.00
_cell.angle_gamma   90.00
#
_symmetry.space_group_name_H-M   'P 1'
#
loop_
_entity.id
_entity.type
_entity.pdbx_description
1 polymer ?
#
loop_
_entity_poly.entity_id
_entity_poly.type
_entity_poly.pdbx_seq_one_letter_code
_entity_poly.pdbx_strand_id
1 'polypeptide(L)'
;MARSEMFSGLIQRVYYFQFLRINVTRYRNLATGETRILPVSILPDDYTFANAGDTDVPRYRNKVISRALEVYLNDVRKQNKIMAREKAEFELGKRYLANMLGLEPNSITQDDIDKAVEYLFPSGLTNKLALPVMKPPQEILPMLHQIAFDDEGRPKDLLFFTLAPKFYRLLSIVGAKTEALLGYQQKQEDDSKTHRIELLGTEWISQQMLCNKMKERITDEMYAHLIVSLDYMVSLPGAHKEWDFIFEYRKSVAVGAKDVIFGAKVPPIQLVEGTNRRMAKVEVRLKASFAEVEVRDKGSGEYTVDGYSLDVFRSLQAREIFLAPLIVTDLLGKLDITGKITDGPGGNSVIPRIIRYGTSLCIAALFPEHFDKLRLAGLLTSDPRRRERYKINQKGARAKWIWYLFIFVALSSHSLRICLCLSAKTDMTFNALLSTSKSLYFVLWCSSVP
;
A
#
# COMPACT_ATOMS: atom_id res chain seq x y z
N MET A 1 12.41 6.36 -46.63
CA MET A 1 11.17 5.57 -46.73
C MET A 1 11.32 4.24 -47.48
N ALA A 2 12.53 3.72 -47.76
CA ALA A 2 12.69 2.42 -48.46
C ALA A 2 13.65 1.42 -47.75
N ARG A 3 14.06 1.69 -46.49
CA ARG A 3 14.95 0.80 -45.70
C ARG A 3 14.31 0.24 -44.42
N SER A 4 13.14 0.74 -44.02
CA SER A 4 12.41 0.28 -42.82
C SER A 4 11.45 -0.90 -43.09
N GLU A 5 11.10 -1.17 -44.35
CA GLU A 5 10.13 -2.22 -44.71
C GLU A 5 10.76 -3.61 -44.91
N MET A 6 12.07 -3.69 -45.18
CA MET A 6 12.74 -4.99 -45.36
C MET A 6 13.05 -5.70 -44.04
N PHE A 7 13.16 -4.98 -42.92
CA PHE A 7 13.48 -5.56 -41.61
C PHE A 7 12.24 -6.09 -40.87
N SER A 8 11.03 -5.58 -41.13
CA SER A 8 9.79 -6.09 -40.52
C SER A 8 9.31 -7.41 -41.15
N GLY A 9 9.51 -7.59 -42.46
CA GLY A 9 9.08 -8.80 -43.18
C GLY A 9 9.92 -10.06 -42.88
N LEU A 10 11.20 -9.90 -42.55
CA LEU A 10 12.10 -11.02 -42.22
C LEU A 10 11.86 -11.54 -40.80
N ILE A 11 11.51 -10.68 -39.85
CA ILE A 11 11.16 -11.08 -38.48
C ILE A 11 9.78 -11.77 -38.46
N GLN A 12 8.81 -11.35 -39.27
CA GLN A 12 7.51 -12.03 -39.35
C GLN A 12 7.60 -13.43 -39.98
N ARG A 13 8.46 -13.67 -40.97
CA ARG A 13 8.52 -14.97 -41.67
C ARG A 13 9.25 -16.08 -40.91
N VAL A 14 10.27 -15.74 -40.12
CA VAL A 14 11.06 -16.75 -39.37
C VAL A 14 10.29 -17.25 -38.14
N TYR A 15 9.53 -16.39 -37.46
CA TYR A 15 8.73 -16.80 -36.30
C TYR A 15 7.42 -17.51 -36.66
N TYR A 16 6.81 -17.23 -37.83
CA TYR A 16 5.57 -17.91 -38.25
C TYR A 16 5.80 -19.38 -38.65
N PHE A 17 6.90 -19.68 -39.36
CA PHE A 17 7.13 -21.03 -39.89
C PHE A 17 7.66 -22.04 -38.88
N GLN A 18 8.38 -21.59 -37.84
CA GLN A 18 8.88 -22.49 -36.80
C GLN A 18 7.81 -22.84 -35.75
N PHE A 19 6.79 -21.99 -35.58
CA PHE A 19 5.69 -22.21 -34.63
C PHE A 19 4.58 -23.12 -35.19
N LEU A 20 4.32 -23.06 -36.51
CA LEU A 20 3.22 -23.81 -37.14
C LEU A 20 3.50 -25.31 -37.33
N ARG A 21 4.75 -25.78 -37.26
CA ARG A 21 5.08 -27.18 -37.59
C ARG A 21 5.12 -28.14 -36.39
N ILE A 22 4.98 -27.67 -35.16
CA ILE A 22 5.12 -28.52 -33.95
C ILE A 22 3.81 -28.75 -33.19
N ASN A 23 2.76 -27.92 -33.35
CA ASN A 23 1.70 -27.88 -32.32
C ASN A 23 0.23 -28.05 -32.76
N VAL A 24 -0.08 -28.51 -33.97
CA VAL A 24 -1.50 -28.52 -34.42
C VAL A 24 -2.30 -29.79 -34.05
N THR A 25 -1.67 -30.89 -33.64
CA THR A 25 -2.42 -32.16 -33.42
C THR A 25 -2.52 -32.68 -31.99
N ARG A 26 -1.86 -32.08 -30.99
CA ARG A 26 -1.87 -32.61 -29.60
C ARG A 26 -2.59 -31.79 -28.53
N TYR A 27 -2.99 -30.54 -28.81
CA TYR A 27 -3.50 -29.64 -27.76
C TYR A 27 -4.99 -29.29 -27.85
N ARG A 28 -5.76 -29.92 -28.76
CA ARG A 28 -7.21 -29.65 -28.88
C ARG A 28 -8.06 -30.16 -27.72
N ASN A 29 -7.55 -31.09 -26.89
CA ASN A 29 -8.35 -31.73 -25.85
C ASN A 29 -8.23 -31.08 -24.46
N LEU A 30 -7.54 -29.94 -24.33
CA LEU A 30 -7.27 -29.30 -23.04
C LEU A 30 -8.21 -28.12 -22.70
N ALA A 31 -9.20 -27.84 -23.55
CA ALA A 31 -10.08 -26.68 -23.40
C ALA A 31 -11.52 -26.99 -22.95
N THR A 32 -11.92 -28.25 -22.82
CA THR A 32 -13.29 -28.60 -22.41
C THR A 32 -13.30 -29.30 -21.06
N GLY A 33 -13.56 -28.52 -20.01
CA GLY A 33 -13.98 -29.05 -18.72
C GLY A 33 -15.45 -29.48 -18.81
N GLU A 34 -15.69 -30.77 -19.05
CA GLU A 34 -16.97 -31.40 -18.72
C GLU A 34 -16.71 -32.46 -17.65
N THR A 35 -17.10 -32.13 -16.41
CA THR A 35 -17.21 -33.07 -15.30
C THR A 35 -18.37 -34.04 -15.59
N ARG A 36 -18.09 -35.16 -16.26
CA ARG A 36 -18.97 -36.33 -16.17
C ARG A 36 -18.68 -37.05 -14.88
N ILE A 37 -19.59 -36.90 -13.92
CA ILE A 37 -19.66 -37.69 -12.69
C ILE A 37 -19.95 -39.14 -13.12
N LEU A 38 -18.95 -40.01 -13.02
CA LEU A 38 -19.16 -41.46 -13.07
C LEU A 38 -19.35 -41.98 -11.65
N PRO A 39 -20.24 -42.96 -11.43
CA PRO A 39 -20.66 -43.37 -10.10
C PRO A 39 -19.50 -44.02 -9.32
N VAL A 40 -19.43 -43.65 -8.04
CA VAL A 40 -18.51 -44.17 -7.04
C VAL A 40 -18.66 -45.69 -6.92
N SER A 41 -17.62 -46.44 -7.29
CA SER A 41 -17.51 -47.86 -6.93
C SER A 41 -16.99 -47.95 -5.49
N ILE A 42 -17.84 -48.42 -4.59
CA ILE A 42 -17.52 -48.80 -3.21
C ILE A 42 -16.48 -49.92 -3.27
N LEU A 43 -15.31 -49.73 -2.67
CA LEU A 43 -14.33 -50.80 -2.43
C LEU A 43 -14.80 -51.64 -1.22
N PRO A 44 -14.72 -52.98 -1.25
CA PRO A 44 -15.14 -53.83 -0.14
C PRO A 44 -14.11 -53.86 1.00
N ASP A 45 -14.59 -54.06 2.23
CA ASP A 45 -13.80 -54.22 3.45
C ASP A 45 -13.03 -55.56 3.47
N ASP A 46 -11.71 -55.49 3.73
CA ASP A 46 -10.80 -56.64 3.82
C ASP A 46 -10.89 -57.35 5.18
N TYR A 47 -11.88 -58.23 5.36
CA TYR A 47 -11.78 -59.37 6.31
C TYR A 47 -12.47 -60.61 5.74
N THR A 48 -11.74 -61.41 4.95
CA THR A 48 -12.10 -62.80 4.68
C THR A 48 -10.86 -63.59 4.26
N PHE A 49 -10.54 -64.64 5.02
CA PHE A 49 -9.47 -65.58 4.71
C PHE A 49 -9.92 -66.54 3.60
N ALA A 50 -9.14 -66.64 2.52
CA ALA A 50 -9.21 -67.75 1.56
C ALA A 50 -7.80 -68.13 1.09
N ASN A 51 -7.46 -69.41 1.22
CA ASN A 51 -6.21 -70.02 0.80
C ASN A 51 -6.28 -70.49 -0.67
N ALA A 52 -5.13 -70.37 -1.33
CA ALA A 52 -4.64 -71.13 -2.49
C ALA A 52 -5.27 -70.88 -3.87
N GLY A 53 -4.45 -70.32 -4.76
CA GLY A 53 -4.65 -70.31 -6.21
C GLY A 53 -3.92 -69.13 -6.86
N ASP A 54 -2.73 -69.37 -7.41
CA ASP A 54 -1.90 -68.40 -8.14
C ASP A 54 -2.73 -67.53 -9.11
N THR A 55 -2.87 -66.25 -8.79
CA THR A 55 -3.10 -65.18 -9.76
C THR A 55 -2.34 -63.95 -9.27
N ASP A 56 -1.48 -63.42 -10.16
CA ASP A 56 -0.56 -62.33 -9.89
C ASP A 56 -1.25 -61.10 -9.28
N VAL A 57 -1.09 -60.92 -7.97
CA VAL A 57 -1.24 -59.60 -7.34
C VAL A 57 -0.25 -58.70 -8.07
N PRO A 58 -0.66 -57.58 -8.71
CA PRO A 58 0.30 -56.68 -9.32
C PRO A 58 1.17 -56.17 -8.19
N ARG A 59 2.39 -56.71 -8.12
CA ARG A 59 3.46 -56.20 -7.26
C ARG A 59 3.78 -54.82 -7.79
N TYR A 60 3.03 -53.81 -7.37
CA TYR A 60 3.48 -52.43 -7.45
C TYR A 60 4.73 -52.40 -6.58
N ARG A 61 5.90 -52.60 -7.20
CA ARG A 61 7.17 -52.28 -6.57
C ARG A 61 7.02 -50.82 -6.18
N ASN A 62 6.95 -50.54 -4.88
CA ASN A 62 7.05 -49.17 -4.37
C ASN A 62 8.33 -48.59 -4.98
N LYS A 63 8.17 -47.80 -6.04
CA LYS A 63 9.30 -47.18 -6.73
C LYS A 63 9.99 -46.33 -5.68
N VAL A 64 11.30 -46.47 -5.57
CA VAL A 64 12.11 -45.78 -4.55
C VAL A 64 11.88 -44.28 -4.72
N ILE A 65 11.08 -43.71 -3.82
CA ILE A 65 10.85 -42.27 -3.75
C ILE A 65 12.21 -41.61 -3.56
N SER A 66 12.48 -40.54 -4.31
CA SER A 66 13.73 -39.81 -4.11
C SER A 66 13.82 -39.33 -2.66
N ARG A 67 15.01 -39.44 -2.04
CA ARG A 67 15.23 -39.00 -0.65
C ARG A 67 14.78 -37.55 -0.42
N ALA A 68 14.93 -36.69 -1.45
CA ALA A 68 14.47 -35.29 -1.40
C ALA A 68 12.94 -35.20 -1.27
N LEU A 69 12.18 -36.01 -2.01
CA LEU A 69 10.73 -36.05 -1.93
C LEU A 69 10.26 -36.63 -0.59
N GLU A 70 10.95 -37.63 -0.05
CA GLU A 70 10.65 -38.18 1.28
C GLU A 70 10.81 -37.12 2.39
N VAL A 71 11.90 -36.34 2.37
CA VAL A 71 12.12 -35.23 3.31
C VAL A 71 10.99 -34.21 3.20
N TYR A 72 10.62 -33.81 1.99
CA TYR A 72 9.50 -32.88 1.76
C TYR A 72 8.17 -33.41 2.32
N LEU A 73 7.82 -34.68 2.05
CA LEU A 73 6.60 -35.29 2.57
C LEU A 73 6.61 -35.41 4.10
N ASN A 74 7.78 -35.64 4.71
CA ASN A 74 7.96 -35.61 6.15
C ASN A 74 7.70 -34.21 6.72
N ASP A 75 8.24 -33.16 6.08
CA ASP A 75 8.05 -31.78 6.50
C ASP A 75 6.59 -31.34 6.38
N VAL A 76 5.91 -31.68 5.27
CA VAL A 76 4.47 -31.41 5.10
C VAL A 76 3.65 -32.11 6.19
N ARG A 77 3.93 -33.39 6.48
CA ARG A 77 3.25 -34.12 7.56
C ARG A 77 3.50 -33.47 8.92
N LYS A 78 4.74 -33.05 9.18
CA LYS A 78 5.12 -32.39 10.44
C LYS A 78 4.40 -31.06 10.60
N GLN A 79 4.34 -30.24 9.55
CA GLN A 79 3.61 -28.99 9.58
C GLN A 79 2.11 -29.21 9.76
N ASN A 80 1.50 -30.16 9.06
CA ASN A 80 0.07 -30.46 9.23
C ASN A 80 -0.25 -30.88 10.68
N LYS A 81 0.64 -31.64 11.33
CA LYS A 81 0.53 -31.98 12.76
C LYS A 81 0.62 -30.75 13.66
N ILE A 82 1.57 -29.86 13.42
CA ILE A 82 1.68 -28.59 14.16
C ILE A 82 0.41 -27.76 13.98
N MET A 83 -0.03 -27.56 12.74
CA MET A 83 -1.26 -26.81 12.44
C MET A 83 -2.49 -27.40 13.12
N ALA A 84 -2.62 -28.74 13.16
CA ALA A 84 -3.74 -29.39 13.85
C ALA A 84 -3.68 -29.18 15.36
N ARG A 85 -2.50 -29.28 15.96
CA ARG A 85 -2.28 -29.03 17.39
C ARG A 85 -2.63 -27.59 17.76
N GLU A 86 -2.08 -26.61 17.05
CA GLU A 86 -2.32 -25.19 17.31
C GLU A 86 -3.80 -24.80 17.13
N LYS A 87 -4.51 -25.42 16.19
CA LYS A 87 -5.96 -25.21 16.04
C LYS A 87 -6.73 -25.70 17.26
N ALA A 88 -6.39 -26.89 17.77
CA ALA A 88 -7.02 -27.44 18.96
C ALA A 88 -6.74 -26.57 20.20
N GLU A 89 -5.50 -26.09 20.35
CA GLU A 89 -5.11 -25.17 21.43
C GLU A 89 -5.84 -23.82 21.32
N PHE A 90 -6.00 -23.27 20.11
CA PHE A 90 -6.77 -22.05 19.85
C PHE A 90 -8.25 -22.21 20.21
N GLU A 91 -8.90 -23.30 19.79
CA GLU A 91 -10.31 -23.58 20.12
C GLU A 91 -10.53 -23.76 21.62
N LEU A 92 -9.59 -24.42 22.30
CA LEU A 92 -9.61 -24.58 23.74
C LEU A 92 -9.42 -23.24 24.45
N GLY A 93 -8.46 -22.43 24.01
CA GLY A 93 -8.25 -21.06 24.52
C GLY A 93 -9.48 -20.18 24.32
N LYS A 94 -10.15 -20.29 23.16
CA LYS A 94 -11.37 -19.55 22.82
C LYS A 94 -12.48 -19.85 23.84
N ARG A 95 -12.63 -21.11 24.25
CA ARG A 95 -13.59 -21.52 25.29
C ARG A 95 -13.26 -20.93 26.65
N TYR A 96 -11.98 -20.91 27.04
CA TYR A 96 -11.57 -20.29 28.31
C TYR A 96 -11.78 -18.78 28.32
N LEU A 97 -11.45 -18.12 27.22
CA LEU A 97 -11.69 -16.69 27.07
C LEU A 97 -13.19 -16.36 27.16
N ALA A 98 -14.03 -17.14 26.50
CA ALA A 98 -15.49 -16.99 26.60
C ALA A 98 -15.99 -17.14 28.05
N ASN A 99 -15.49 -18.14 28.77
CA ASN A 99 -15.80 -18.34 30.19
C ASN A 99 -15.38 -17.14 31.05
N MET A 100 -14.19 -16.58 30.83
CA MET A 100 -13.71 -15.38 31.55
C MET A 100 -14.59 -14.14 31.28
N LEU A 101 -15.13 -14.04 30.06
CA LEU A 101 -16.02 -12.95 29.66
C LEU A 101 -17.48 -13.18 30.09
N GLY A 102 -17.82 -14.36 30.59
CA GLY A 102 -19.21 -14.76 30.86
C GLY A 102 -20.06 -14.92 29.58
N LEU A 103 -19.43 -15.23 28.45
CA LEU A 103 -20.07 -15.44 27.16
C LEU A 103 -20.12 -16.92 26.79
N GLU A 104 -21.06 -17.29 25.92
CA GLU A 104 -21.14 -18.64 25.38
C GLU A 104 -20.00 -18.91 24.37
N PRO A 105 -19.34 -20.09 24.39
CA PRO A 105 -18.18 -20.36 23.53
C PRO A 105 -18.44 -20.27 22.02
N ASN A 106 -19.68 -20.50 21.60
CA ASN A 106 -20.06 -20.51 20.19
C ASN A 106 -20.43 -19.11 19.67
N SER A 107 -20.79 -18.17 20.56
CA SER A 107 -21.21 -16.82 20.15
C SER A 107 -20.04 -15.85 20.02
N ILE A 108 -18.88 -16.17 20.59
CA ILE A 108 -17.74 -15.24 20.63
C ILE A 108 -17.10 -15.03 19.25
N THR A 109 -17.01 -13.76 18.85
CA THR A 109 -16.43 -13.31 17.58
C THR A 109 -14.95 -12.95 17.73
N GLN A 110 -14.22 -12.78 16.61
CA GLN A 110 -12.82 -12.39 16.66
C GLN A 110 -12.61 -10.99 17.24
N ASP A 111 -13.54 -10.06 17.01
CA ASP A 111 -13.48 -8.70 17.57
C ASP A 111 -13.61 -8.71 19.09
N ASP A 112 -14.42 -9.63 19.64
CA ASP A 112 -14.56 -9.80 21.09
C ASP A 112 -13.27 -10.39 21.69
N ILE A 113 -12.62 -11.31 20.98
CA ILE A 113 -11.31 -11.86 21.35
C ILE A 113 -10.25 -10.74 21.37
N ASP A 114 -10.18 -9.92 20.32
CA ASP A 114 -9.19 -8.85 20.21
C ASP A 114 -9.38 -7.81 21.34
N LYS A 115 -10.62 -7.41 21.64
CA LYS A 115 -10.94 -6.52 22.78
C LYS A 115 -10.58 -7.13 24.13
N ALA A 116 -10.89 -8.41 24.31
CA ALA A 116 -10.58 -9.12 25.55
C ALA A 116 -9.07 -9.24 25.77
N VAL A 117 -8.30 -9.53 24.71
CA VAL A 117 -6.83 -9.58 24.76
C VAL A 117 -6.26 -8.19 25.05
N GLU A 118 -6.79 -7.13 24.43
CA GLU A 118 -6.39 -5.75 24.73
C GLU A 118 -6.62 -5.37 26.20
N TYR A 119 -7.73 -5.82 26.78
CA TYR A 119 -8.05 -5.59 28.20
C TYR A 119 -7.21 -6.44 29.16
N LEU A 120 -7.05 -7.73 28.89
CA LEU A 120 -6.31 -8.66 29.76
C LEU A 120 -4.80 -8.43 29.71
N PHE A 121 -4.28 -8.05 28.54
CA PHE A 121 -2.86 -7.83 28.29
C PHE A 121 -2.61 -6.44 27.69
N PRO A 122 -2.84 -5.36 28.47
CA PRO A 122 -2.68 -4.00 27.98
C PRO A 122 -1.21 -3.73 27.65
N SER A 123 -0.94 -3.48 26.36
CA SER A 123 0.39 -3.21 25.85
C SER A 123 0.47 -1.81 25.23
N GLY A 124 1.41 -1.00 25.71
CA GLY A 124 1.66 0.36 25.20
C GLY A 124 2.54 0.40 23.94
N LEU A 125 2.73 -0.72 23.25
CA LEU A 125 3.59 -0.79 22.06
C LEU A 125 2.93 -0.07 20.87
N THR A 126 3.72 0.74 20.16
CA THR A 126 3.25 1.52 19.01
C THR A 126 3.03 0.68 17.75
N ASN A 127 3.79 -0.41 17.60
CA ASN A 127 3.67 -1.31 16.46
C ASN A 127 2.56 -2.34 16.71
N LYS A 128 1.51 -2.28 15.89
CA LYS A 128 0.35 -3.19 15.99
C LYS A 128 0.71 -4.67 15.85
N LEU A 129 1.75 -5.00 15.07
CA LEU A 129 2.21 -6.38 14.88
C LEU A 129 2.94 -6.97 16.09
N ALA A 130 3.40 -6.12 17.02
CA ALA A 130 4.08 -6.54 18.24
C ALA A 130 3.13 -6.64 19.45
N LEU A 131 1.85 -6.29 19.25
CA LEU A 131 0.83 -6.42 20.29
C LEU A 131 0.54 -7.91 20.55
N PRO A 132 0.09 -8.27 21.77
CA PRO A 132 -0.44 -9.60 22.02
C PRO A 132 -1.66 -9.83 21.13
N VAL A 133 -1.67 -10.96 20.42
CA VAL A 133 -2.74 -11.32 19.49
C VAL A 133 -3.08 -12.79 19.66
N MET A 134 -4.38 -13.09 19.69
CA MET A 134 -4.90 -14.45 19.67
C MET A 134 -5.77 -14.62 18.42
N LYS A 135 -5.21 -15.23 17.38
CA LYS A 135 -5.88 -15.44 16.08
C LYS A 135 -5.77 -16.89 15.62
N PRO A 136 -6.61 -17.30 14.65
CA PRO A 136 -6.50 -18.62 14.04
C PRO A 136 -5.08 -18.88 13.51
N PRO A 137 -4.51 -20.10 13.72
CA PRO A 137 -3.14 -20.40 13.33
C PRO A 137 -2.84 -20.20 11.84
N GLN A 138 -3.85 -20.30 10.97
CA GLN A 138 -3.73 -20.08 9.52
C GLN A 138 -3.31 -18.65 9.14
N GLU A 139 -3.63 -17.68 9.98
CA GLU A 139 -3.30 -16.26 9.75
C GLU A 139 -1.94 -15.89 10.32
N ILE A 140 -1.54 -16.53 11.43
CA ILE A 140 -0.29 -16.26 12.13
C ILE A 140 0.86 -17.07 11.54
N LEU A 141 0.66 -18.37 11.37
CA LEU A 141 1.72 -19.27 10.95
C LEU A 141 1.92 -19.23 9.43
N PRO A 142 3.17 -19.26 8.95
CA PRO A 142 3.43 -19.29 7.52
C PRO A 142 2.94 -20.62 6.93
N MET A 143 2.04 -20.52 5.94
CA MET A 143 1.56 -21.66 5.19
C MET A 143 2.64 -22.09 4.18
N LEU A 144 3.11 -23.34 4.25
CA LEU A 144 4.01 -23.85 3.21
C LEU A 144 3.22 -24.04 1.92
N HIS A 145 3.87 -23.73 0.80
CA HIS A 145 3.34 -24.05 -0.51
C HIS A 145 3.40 -25.57 -0.72
N GLN A 146 2.26 -26.24 -0.58
CA GLN A 146 2.15 -27.68 -0.78
C GLN A 146 2.11 -28.00 -2.27
N ILE A 147 3.23 -28.50 -2.79
CA ILE A 147 3.33 -29.19 -4.07
C ILE A 147 2.61 -30.54 -3.93
N ALA A 148 1.69 -30.81 -4.84
CA ALA A 148 0.99 -32.08 -4.91
C ALA A 148 1.72 -33.06 -5.84
N PHE A 149 1.94 -34.27 -5.34
CA PHE A 149 2.49 -35.39 -6.08
C PHE A 149 1.48 -36.54 -6.12
N ASP A 150 1.57 -37.38 -7.15
CA ASP A 150 0.92 -38.68 -7.18
C ASP A 150 1.68 -39.67 -6.29
N ASP A 151 1.08 -40.85 -6.07
CA ASP A 151 1.70 -41.91 -5.25
C ASP A 151 3.05 -42.38 -5.81
N GLU A 152 3.29 -42.17 -7.12
CA GLU A 152 4.56 -42.45 -7.79
C GLU A 152 5.61 -41.32 -7.65
N GLY A 153 5.29 -40.23 -6.96
CA GLY A 153 6.16 -39.06 -6.84
C GLY A 153 6.21 -38.17 -8.08
N ARG A 154 5.26 -38.32 -9.00
CA ARG A 154 5.09 -37.43 -10.16
C ARG A 154 4.37 -36.14 -9.74
N PRO A 155 4.85 -34.94 -10.10
CA PRO A 155 4.11 -33.70 -9.84
C PRO A 155 2.75 -33.71 -10.55
N LYS A 156 1.69 -33.29 -9.86
CA LYS A 156 0.34 -33.19 -10.45
C LYS A 156 0.22 -32.06 -11.47
N ASP A 157 0.95 -30.97 -11.25
CA ASP A 157 0.95 -29.82 -12.16
C ASP A 157 1.90 -30.07 -13.34
N LEU A 158 1.42 -29.80 -14.56
CA LEU A 158 2.17 -29.96 -15.81
C LEU A 158 3.34 -28.96 -15.87
N LEU A 159 3.14 -27.74 -15.36
CA LEU A 159 4.14 -26.66 -15.42
C LEU A 159 5.09 -26.67 -14.22
N PHE A 160 5.11 -27.74 -13.44
CA PHE A 160 5.93 -27.85 -12.23
C PHE A 160 7.43 -27.52 -12.46
N PHE A 161 8.00 -28.00 -13.57
CA PHE A 161 9.42 -27.82 -13.88
C PHE A 161 9.82 -26.40 -14.30
N THR A 162 8.86 -25.49 -14.42
CA THR A 162 9.11 -24.06 -14.72
C THR A 162 9.47 -23.23 -13.48
N LEU A 163 9.51 -23.85 -12.28
CA LEU A 163 9.70 -23.22 -10.96
C LEU A 163 8.56 -22.30 -10.50
N ALA A 164 7.78 -21.71 -11.42
CA ALA A 164 6.63 -20.85 -11.14
C ALA A 164 5.37 -21.35 -11.87
N PRO A 165 4.84 -22.54 -11.50
CA PRO A 165 3.79 -23.22 -12.26
C PRO A 165 2.51 -22.38 -12.38
N LYS A 166 2.07 -21.69 -11.32
CA LYS A 166 0.82 -20.92 -11.37
C LYS A 166 0.99 -19.65 -12.21
N PHE A 167 2.12 -18.97 -12.13
CA PHE A 167 2.39 -17.80 -12.96
C PHE A 167 2.33 -18.14 -14.46
N TYR A 168 3.07 -19.18 -14.89
CA TYR A 168 3.06 -19.57 -16.31
C TYR A 168 1.73 -20.17 -16.74
N ARG A 169 0.99 -20.81 -15.83
CA ARG A 169 -0.39 -21.22 -16.09
C ARG A 169 -1.28 -20.02 -16.38
N LEU A 170 -1.17 -18.94 -15.60
CA LEU A 170 -1.90 -17.70 -15.85
C LEU A 170 -1.52 -17.11 -17.20
N LEU A 171 -0.23 -17.04 -17.53
CA LEU A 171 0.22 -16.56 -18.85
C LEU A 171 -0.35 -17.40 -20.00
N SER A 172 -0.40 -18.72 -19.83
CA SER A 172 -1.02 -19.63 -20.80
C SER A 172 -2.52 -19.39 -20.94
N ILE A 173 -3.23 -19.10 -19.84
CA ILE A 173 -4.66 -18.77 -19.86
C ILE A 173 -4.89 -17.45 -20.61
N VAL A 174 -4.05 -16.43 -20.36
CA VAL A 174 -4.09 -15.15 -21.11
C VAL A 174 -3.86 -15.41 -22.60
N GLY A 175 -2.86 -16.22 -22.94
CA GLY A 175 -2.60 -16.64 -24.33
C GLY A 175 -3.82 -17.29 -24.98
N ALA A 176 -4.43 -18.28 -24.33
CA ALA A 176 -5.62 -18.97 -24.85
C ALA A 176 -6.82 -18.02 -25.02
N LYS A 177 -7.04 -17.11 -24.08
CA LYS A 177 -8.12 -16.10 -24.16
C LYS A 177 -7.87 -15.09 -25.28
N THR A 178 -6.63 -14.61 -25.43
CA THR A 178 -6.27 -13.70 -26.55
C THR A 178 -6.47 -14.37 -27.90
N GLU A 179 -6.07 -15.63 -28.05
CA GLU A 179 -6.32 -16.41 -29.27
C GLU A 179 -7.82 -16.61 -29.52
N ALA A 180 -8.61 -16.89 -28.48
CA ALA A 180 -10.07 -16.99 -28.60
C ALA A 180 -10.69 -15.68 -29.10
N LEU A 181 -10.27 -14.53 -28.55
CA LEU A 181 -10.71 -13.20 -29.00
C LEU A 181 -10.34 -12.92 -30.46
N LEU A 182 -9.11 -13.22 -30.87
CA LEU A 182 -8.68 -13.10 -32.27
C LEU A 182 -9.47 -14.04 -33.20
N GLY A 183 -9.78 -15.25 -32.74
CA GLY A 183 -10.60 -16.21 -33.47
C GLY A 183 -12.05 -15.74 -33.65
N TYR A 184 -12.61 -14.99 -32.70
CA TYR A 184 -13.92 -14.34 -32.88
C TYR A 184 -13.86 -13.19 -33.88
N GLN A 185 -12.78 -12.40 -33.87
CA GLN A 185 -12.58 -11.30 -34.82
C GLN A 185 -12.53 -11.80 -36.27
N GLN A 186 -11.88 -12.94 -36.52
CA GLN A 186 -11.84 -13.54 -37.87
C GLN A 186 -13.21 -14.06 -38.35
N LYS A 187 -14.15 -14.31 -37.44
CA LYS A 187 -15.49 -14.85 -37.77
C LYS A 187 -16.57 -13.77 -37.85
N GLN A 188 -16.36 -12.61 -37.24
CA GLN A 188 -17.29 -11.48 -37.28
C GLN A 188 -16.78 -10.45 -38.31
N GLU A 189 -17.25 -10.55 -39.55
CA GLU A 189 -17.06 -9.48 -40.55
C GLU A 189 -18.13 -8.36 -40.43
N ASP A 190 -19.25 -8.56 -39.73
CA ASP A 190 -20.43 -7.67 -39.86
C ASP A 190 -21.08 -7.06 -38.59
N ASP A 191 -20.56 -7.28 -37.37
CA ASP A 191 -21.22 -6.74 -36.16
C ASP A 191 -20.72 -5.34 -35.76
N SER A 192 -21.50 -4.33 -36.16
CA SER A 192 -21.26 -2.89 -36.02
C SER A 192 -21.23 -2.28 -34.61
N LYS A 193 -21.22 -3.08 -33.53
CA LYS A 193 -21.16 -2.55 -32.14
C LYS A 193 -20.34 -3.44 -31.20
N THR A 194 -19.02 -3.48 -31.37
CA THR A 194 -18.15 -3.98 -30.30
C THR A 194 -18.04 -2.93 -29.19
N HIS A 195 -18.69 -3.16 -28.06
CA HIS A 195 -18.52 -2.34 -26.87
C HIS A 195 -17.07 -2.45 -26.38
N ARG A 196 -16.34 -1.33 -26.38
CA ARG A 196 -15.03 -1.23 -25.74
C ARG A 196 -15.23 -1.25 -24.23
N ILE A 197 -14.35 -1.94 -23.51
CA ILE A 197 -14.42 -1.95 -22.05
C ILE A 197 -13.98 -0.58 -21.52
N GLU A 198 -14.81 0.03 -20.68
CA GLU A 198 -14.43 1.21 -19.91
C GLU A 198 -13.63 0.79 -18.69
N LEU A 199 -12.38 1.24 -18.63
CA LEU A 199 -11.41 0.87 -17.60
C LEU A 199 -11.15 1.98 -16.58
N LEU A 200 -11.80 3.12 -16.75
CA LEU A 200 -11.61 4.31 -15.92
C LEU A 200 -11.92 3.97 -14.45
N GLY A 201 -11.03 4.37 -13.54
CA GLY A 201 -11.16 4.09 -12.11
C GLY A 201 -10.73 2.69 -11.66
N THR A 202 -10.21 1.86 -12.57
CA THR A 202 -9.62 0.56 -12.23
C THR A 202 -8.15 0.48 -12.65
N GLU A 203 -7.35 -0.15 -11.79
CA GLU A 203 -5.92 -0.39 -12.02
C GLU A 203 -5.64 -1.89 -12.00
N TRP A 204 -4.59 -2.32 -12.69
CA TRP A 204 -4.09 -3.69 -12.54
C TRP A 204 -3.60 -3.93 -11.11
N ILE A 205 -3.76 -5.16 -10.60
CA ILE A 205 -3.21 -5.51 -9.29
C ILE A 205 -1.69 -5.30 -9.24
N SER A 206 -1.18 -4.81 -8.11
CA SER A 206 0.26 -4.64 -7.92
C SER A 206 0.99 -5.99 -7.87
N GLN A 207 2.29 -5.99 -8.18
CA GLN A 207 3.13 -7.20 -8.11
C GLN A 207 3.03 -7.88 -6.73
N GLN A 208 3.03 -7.11 -5.64
CA GLN A 208 2.89 -7.66 -4.29
C GLN A 208 1.54 -8.36 -4.09
N MET A 209 0.45 -7.77 -4.58
CA MET A 209 -0.88 -8.38 -4.51
C MET A 209 -0.95 -9.66 -5.36
N LEU A 210 -0.33 -9.67 -6.53
CA LEU A 210 -0.24 -10.86 -7.38
C LEU A 210 0.59 -11.97 -6.72
N CYS A 211 1.75 -11.64 -6.13
CA CYS A 211 2.57 -12.58 -5.36
C CYS A 211 1.76 -13.19 -4.21
N ASN A 212 0.99 -12.38 -3.48
CA ASN A 212 0.14 -12.85 -2.39
C ASN A 212 -1.00 -13.75 -2.88
N LYS A 213 -1.64 -13.39 -4.01
CA LYS A 213 -2.73 -14.17 -4.62
C LYS A 213 -2.24 -15.54 -5.09
N MET A 214 -1.09 -15.57 -5.77
CA MET A 214 -0.52 -16.80 -6.35
C MET A 214 0.28 -17.61 -5.33
N LYS A 215 0.76 -16.97 -4.26
CA LYS A 215 1.74 -17.52 -3.29
C LYS A 215 3.03 -18.00 -3.97
N GLU A 216 3.45 -17.27 -5.01
CA GLU A 216 4.67 -17.52 -5.78
C GLU A 216 5.50 -16.24 -5.84
N ARG A 217 6.82 -16.39 -6.01
CA ARG A 217 7.72 -15.24 -6.19
C ARG A 217 7.71 -14.86 -7.67
N ILE A 218 7.42 -13.60 -7.96
CA ILE A 218 7.34 -13.06 -9.32
C ILE A 218 8.38 -11.96 -9.45
N THR A 219 9.24 -12.06 -10.46
CA THR A 219 10.22 -11.01 -10.77
C THR A 219 9.55 -9.84 -11.48
N ASP A 220 10.19 -8.68 -11.44
CA ASP A 220 9.66 -7.45 -12.04
C ASP A 220 9.51 -7.62 -13.56
N GLU A 221 10.43 -8.34 -14.21
CA GLU A 221 10.38 -8.71 -15.63
C GLU A 221 9.16 -9.57 -15.95
N MET A 222 8.93 -10.63 -15.18
CA MET A 222 7.77 -11.51 -15.34
C MET A 222 6.46 -10.73 -15.19
N TYR A 223 6.40 -9.85 -14.19
CA TYR A 223 5.24 -8.99 -13.99
C TYR A 223 5.02 -8.02 -15.17
N ALA A 224 6.09 -7.39 -15.68
CA ALA A 224 6.00 -6.53 -16.85
C ALA A 224 5.46 -7.28 -18.09
N HIS A 225 5.94 -8.49 -18.34
CA HIS A 225 5.43 -9.33 -19.44
C HIS A 225 3.95 -9.67 -19.28
N LEU A 226 3.50 -9.96 -18.06
CA LEU A 226 2.11 -10.24 -17.76
C LEU A 226 1.22 -9.01 -18.01
N ILE A 227 1.64 -7.83 -17.56
CA ILE A 227 0.89 -6.59 -17.79
C ILE A 227 0.80 -6.26 -19.27
N VAL A 228 1.90 -6.35 -20.02
CA VAL A 228 1.89 -6.15 -21.48
C VAL A 228 0.93 -7.12 -22.17
N SER A 229 0.89 -8.39 -21.73
CA SER A 229 -0.01 -9.39 -22.29
C SER A 229 -1.49 -9.09 -21.99
N LEU A 230 -1.79 -8.61 -20.78
CA LEU A 230 -3.14 -8.23 -20.37
C LEU A 230 -3.61 -6.94 -21.04
N ASP A 231 -2.74 -5.94 -21.18
CA ASP A 231 -3.02 -4.70 -21.90
C ASP A 231 -3.29 -4.99 -23.38
N TYR A 232 -2.51 -5.89 -23.97
CA TYR A 232 -2.78 -6.37 -25.33
C TYR A 232 -4.16 -7.03 -25.44
N MET A 233 -4.51 -7.93 -24.52
CA MET A 233 -5.83 -8.58 -24.50
C MET A 233 -6.99 -7.57 -24.41
N VAL A 234 -6.84 -6.54 -23.56
CA VAL A 234 -7.82 -5.47 -23.39
C VAL A 234 -7.95 -4.59 -24.65
N SER A 235 -6.86 -4.39 -25.39
CA SER A 235 -6.86 -3.59 -26.61
C SER A 235 -7.64 -4.22 -27.77
N LEU A 236 -7.92 -5.54 -27.69
CA LEU A 236 -8.62 -6.28 -28.75
C LEU A 236 -10.13 -5.95 -28.79
N PRO A 237 -10.74 -5.89 -30.00
CA PRO A 237 -12.17 -5.77 -30.14
C PRO A 237 -12.86 -7.04 -29.59
N GLY A 238 -13.86 -6.86 -28.72
CA GLY A 238 -14.57 -7.99 -28.09
C GLY A 238 -14.03 -8.44 -26.73
N ALA A 239 -13.06 -7.71 -26.15
CA ALA A 239 -12.53 -7.97 -24.81
C ALA A 239 -13.62 -8.09 -23.72
N HIS A 240 -14.79 -7.45 -23.91
CA HIS A 240 -15.94 -7.56 -23.01
C HIS A 240 -16.38 -9.01 -22.74
N LYS A 241 -16.14 -9.94 -23.67
CA LYS A 241 -16.45 -11.37 -23.44
C LYS A 241 -15.67 -11.97 -22.27
N GLU A 242 -14.47 -11.45 -22.01
CA GLU A 242 -13.57 -11.89 -20.95
C GLU A 242 -13.59 -10.96 -19.73
N TRP A 243 -14.71 -10.26 -19.52
CA TRP A 243 -14.88 -9.28 -18.44
C TRP A 243 -14.59 -9.87 -17.06
N ASP A 244 -15.15 -11.05 -16.75
CA ASP A 244 -14.95 -11.71 -15.45
C ASP A 244 -13.47 -11.94 -15.15
N PHE A 245 -12.72 -12.40 -16.15
CA PHE A 245 -11.29 -12.67 -16.03
C PHE A 245 -10.48 -11.37 -15.86
N ILE A 246 -10.78 -10.34 -16.64
CA ILE A 246 -10.08 -9.04 -16.56
C ILE A 246 -10.28 -8.42 -15.17
N PHE A 247 -11.52 -8.42 -14.66
CA PHE A 247 -11.84 -7.81 -13.38
C PHE A 247 -11.35 -8.65 -12.18
N GLU A 248 -11.08 -9.94 -12.36
CA GLU A 248 -10.41 -10.78 -11.36
C GLU A 248 -8.99 -10.30 -11.01
N TYR A 249 -8.32 -9.62 -11.95
CA TYR A 249 -6.96 -9.08 -11.83
C TYR A 249 -6.92 -7.55 -11.84
N ARG A 250 -8.07 -6.88 -11.75
CA ARG A 250 -8.16 -5.43 -11.57
C ARG A 250 -8.64 -5.07 -10.17
N LYS A 251 -8.18 -3.93 -9.70
CA LYS A 251 -8.60 -3.31 -8.44
C LYS A 251 -9.31 -2.01 -8.77
N SER A 252 -10.45 -1.77 -8.13
CA SER A 252 -11.07 -0.44 -8.16
C SER A 252 -10.24 0.52 -7.30
N VAL A 253 -9.79 1.60 -7.92
CA VAL A 253 -9.01 2.68 -7.27
C VAL A 253 -9.87 3.41 -6.25
N ALA A 254 -11.20 3.41 -6.44
CA ALA A 254 -12.17 4.11 -5.62
C ALA A 254 -12.55 3.40 -4.31
N VAL A 255 -12.07 2.19 -4.01
CA VAL A 255 -12.53 1.43 -2.82
C VAL A 255 -12.13 2.07 -1.49
N GLY A 256 -11.14 2.97 -1.48
CA GLY A 256 -10.73 3.73 -0.27
C GLY A 256 -11.50 5.02 -0.04
N ALA A 257 -12.47 5.33 -0.89
CA ALA A 257 -13.01 6.67 -1.09
C ALA A 257 -14.43 6.87 -0.59
N LYS A 258 -14.70 6.51 0.66
CA LYS A 258 -15.93 6.97 1.31
C LYS A 258 -15.74 8.48 1.57
N ASP A 259 -16.28 9.32 0.69
CA ASP A 259 -16.47 10.77 0.81
C ASP A 259 -15.27 11.70 1.14
N VAL A 260 -14.04 11.17 1.30
CA VAL A 260 -12.93 11.90 1.95
C VAL A 260 -11.63 12.02 1.12
N ILE A 261 -11.58 11.58 -0.14
CA ILE A 261 -10.26 11.37 -0.79
C ILE A 261 -9.43 12.65 -0.97
N PHE A 262 -10.03 13.76 -1.36
CA PHE A 262 -9.29 14.99 -1.68
C PHE A 262 -10.21 16.19 -1.50
N GLY A 263 -10.42 16.58 -0.25
CA GLY A 263 -11.30 17.71 0.04
C GLY A 263 -11.22 18.17 1.49
N ALA A 264 -11.39 19.47 1.67
CA ALA A 264 -11.73 20.05 2.94
C ALA A 264 -12.99 19.37 3.51
N LYS A 265 -12.98 18.95 4.79
CA LYS A 265 -14.20 18.54 5.49
C LYS A 265 -15.09 19.76 5.64
N VAL A 266 -16.14 19.83 4.83
CA VAL A 266 -17.09 20.94 4.84
C VAL A 266 -17.97 20.81 6.09
N PRO A 267 -18.14 21.87 6.90
CA PRO A 267 -19.02 21.82 8.07
C PRO A 267 -20.49 21.63 7.69
N PRO A 268 -21.31 21.07 8.59
CA PRO A 268 -22.76 21.10 8.42
C PRO A 268 -23.30 22.53 8.54
N ILE A 269 -24.34 22.84 7.78
CA ILE A 269 -25.04 24.12 7.82
C ILE A 269 -26.10 24.06 8.93
N GLN A 270 -26.13 25.05 9.79
CA GLN A 270 -27.13 25.25 10.83
C GLN A 270 -28.06 26.41 10.45
N LEU A 271 -29.33 26.34 10.83
CA LEU A 271 -30.27 27.46 10.70
C LEU A 271 -30.32 28.21 12.03
N VAL A 272 -30.15 29.53 11.98
CA VAL A 272 -30.23 30.39 13.18
C VAL A 272 -31.68 30.51 13.61
N GLU A 273 -31.96 30.11 14.86
CA GLU A 273 -33.28 30.19 15.46
C GLU A 273 -33.80 31.64 15.45
N GLY A 274 -35.02 31.85 14.95
CA GLY A 274 -35.71 33.15 14.90
C GLY A 274 -35.47 34.02 13.67
N THR A 275 -34.39 33.82 12.89
CA THR A 275 -34.10 34.65 11.69
C THR A 275 -34.10 33.88 10.36
N ASN A 276 -34.25 32.54 10.39
CA ASN A 276 -34.17 31.66 9.20
C ASN A 276 -32.89 31.87 8.35
N ARG A 277 -31.81 32.36 8.95
CA ARG A 277 -30.51 32.57 8.27
C ARG A 277 -29.68 31.30 8.35
N ARG A 278 -28.97 30.99 7.27
CA ARG A 278 -28.00 29.90 7.22
C ARG A 278 -26.70 30.34 7.89
N MET A 279 -26.16 29.50 8.76
CA MET A 279 -24.90 29.70 9.45
C MET A 279 -24.04 28.45 9.28
N ALA A 280 -22.75 28.64 9.05
CA ALA A 280 -21.76 27.58 9.09
C ALA A 280 -20.71 27.90 10.15
N LYS A 281 -20.33 26.88 10.93
CA LYS A 281 -19.42 27.00 12.06
C LYS A 281 -18.35 25.91 11.99
N VAL A 282 -17.08 26.29 12.14
CA VAL A 282 -15.93 25.38 12.02
C VAL A 282 -14.90 25.68 13.08
N GLU A 283 -14.37 24.62 13.68
CA GLU A 283 -13.11 24.66 14.42
C GLU A 283 -11.94 24.29 13.51
N VAL A 284 -10.95 25.19 13.45
CA VAL A 284 -9.76 25.04 12.61
C VAL A 284 -8.49 25.10 13.43
N ARG A 285 -7.45 24.47 12.91
CA ARG A 285 -6.10 24.48 13.50
C ARG A 285 -5.08 24.96 12.47
N LEU A 286 -4.23 25.89 12.88
CA LEU A 286 -3.05 26.31 12.13
C LEU A 286 -1.85 26.37 13.07
N LYS A 287 -0.76 25.67 12.72
CA LYS A 287 0.42 25.53 13.59
C LYS A 287 0.02 25.03 15.01
N ALA A 288 0.18 25.87 16.02
CA ALA A 288 -0.13 25.61 17.42
C ALA A 288 -1.37 26.39 17.91
N SER A 289 -2.09 27.07 17.01
CA SER A 289 -3.27 27.86 17.33
C SER A 289 -4.53 27.16 16.82
N PHE A 290 -5.61 27.34 17.57
CA PHE A 290 -6.95 26.89 17.25
C PHE A 290 -7.86 28.12 17.18
N ALA A 291 -8.81 28.09 16.24
CA ALA A 291 -9.79 29.14 16.09
C ALA A 291 -11.14 28.54 15.70
N GLU A 292 -12.19 29.21 16.13
CA GLU A 292 -13.57 28.96 15.77
C GLU A 292 -14.01 30.08 14.84
N VAL A 293 -14.55 29.71 13.68
CA VAL A 293 -15.04 30.68 12.70
C VAL A 293 -16.50 30.39 12.40
N GLU A 294 -17.32 31.42 12.50
CA GLU A 294 -18.73 31.39 12.14
C GLU A 294 -18.96 32.35 10.97
N VAL A 295 -19.73 31.88 9.98
CA VAL A 295 -20.13 32.69 8.83
C VAL A 295 -21.63 32.61 8.70
N ARG A 296 -22.28 33.77 8.65
CA ARG A 296 -23.73 33.93 8.49
C ARG A 296 -24.04 34.44 7.10
N ASP A 297 -25.01 33.79 6.46
CA ASP A 297 -25.54 34.20 5.16
C ASP A 297 -26.47 35.42 5.30
N LYS A 298 -26.56 36.23 4.24
CA LYS A 298 -27.33 37.49 4.17
C LYS A 298 -26.99 38.48 5.29
N GLY A 299 -25.71 38.79 5.41
CA GLY A 299 -25.15 39.74 6.36
C GLY A 299 -25.07 41.18 5.85
N SER A 300 -24.63 42.08 6.72
CA SER A 300 -24.26 43.47 6.39
C SER A 300 -22.81 43.62 5.91
N GLY A 301 -22.03 42.54 5.95
CA GLY A 301 -20.61 42.56 5.63
C GLY A 301 -19.71 42.75 6.84
N GLU A 302 -20.22 42.52 8.04
CA GLU A 302 -19.47 42.72 9.27
C GLU A 302 -18.41 41.62 9.42
N TYR A 303 -17.15 42.01 9.61
CA TYR A 303 -16.04 41.08 9.80
C TYR A 303 -15.35 41.39 11.13
N THR A 304 -15.58 40.54 12.12
CA THR A 304 -15.01 40.66 13.46
C THR A 304 -14.06 39.51 13.78
N VAL A 305 -12.93 39.83 14.40
CA VAL A 305 -11.92 38.88 14.87
C VAL A 305 -11.65 39.17 16.33
N ASP A 306 -11.94 38.21 17.21
CA ASP A 306 -11.86 38.35 18.67
C ASP A 306 -12.63 39.58 19.21
N GLY A 307 -13.72 39.96 18.54
CA GLY A 307 -14.53 41.15 18.86
C GLY A 307 -14.00 42.46 18.30
N TYR A 308 -12.89 42.44 17.55
CA TYR A 308 -12.33 43.62 16.89
C TYR A 308 -12.62 43.64 15.39
N SER A 309 -12.93 44.80 14.85
CA SER A 309 -13.11 45.00 13.40
C SER A 309 -11.77 44.94 12.64
N LEU A 310 -11.84 44.70 11.33
CA LEU A 310 -10.65 44.61 10.45
C LEU A 310 -9.73 45.85 10.51
N ASP A 311 -10.26 47.03 10.81
CA ASP A 311 -9.51 48.29 10.88
C ASP A 311 -8.48 48.31 12.03
N VAL A 312 -8.68 47.50 13.07
CA VAL A 312 -7.75 47.42 14.20
C VAL A 312 -6.42 46.76 13.80
N PHE A 313 -6.45 45.88 12.79
CA PHE A 313 -5.24 45.21 12.31
C PHE A 313 -4.37 46.16 11.49
N ARG A 314 -3.27 46.65 12.09
CA ARG A 314 -2.33 47.59 11.43
C ARG A 314 -1.67 47.02 10.15
N SER A 315 -1.51 45.70 10.06
CA SER A 315 -0.84 45.06 8.92
C SER A 315 -1.80 44.97 7.72
N LEU A 316 -1.42 45.59 6.60
CA LEU A 316 -2.16 45.47 5.34
C LEU A 316 -2.26 44.00 4.89
N GLN A 317 -1.15 43.26 4.98
CA GLN A 317 -1.10 41.84 4.62
C GLN A 317 -2.11 40.99 5.42
N ALA A 318 -2.33 41.33 6.69
CA ALA A 318 -3.33 40.63 7.50
C ALA A 318 -4.75 40.85 6.94
N ARG A 319 -5.10 42.09 6.60
CA ARG A 319 -6.40 42.45 6.03
C ARG A 319 -6.64 41.79 4.67
N GLU A 320 -5.64 41.78 3.80
CA GLU A 320 -5.72 41.08 2.51
C GLU A 320 -6.00 39.58 2.68
N ILE A 321 -5.33 38.93 3.65
CA ILE A 321 -5.53 37.50 3.93
C ILE A 321 -6.97 37.23 4.43
N PHE A 322 -7.53 38.10 5.28
CA PHE A 322 -8.92 37.98 5.74
C PHE A 322 -9.93 38.11 4.59
N LEU A 323 -9.69 39.05 3.68
CA LEU A 323 -10.60 39.36 2.57
C LEU A 323 -10.46 38.41 1.37
N ALA A 324 -9.31 37.74 1.22
CA ALA A 324 -9.03 36.81 0.12
C ALA A 324 -10.19 35.85 -0.24
N PRO A 325 -10.82 35.13 0.72
CA PRO A 325 -11.93 34.22 0.38
C PRO A 325 -13.15 34.96 -0.16
N LEU A 326 -13.46 36.15 0.36
CA LEU A 326 -14.59 36.96 -0.10
C LEU A 326 -14.36 37.51 -1.51
N ILE A 327 -13.12 37.88 -1.83
CA ILE A 327 -12.72 38.38 -3.16
C ILE A 327 -12.80 37.24 -4.19
N VAL A 328 -12.29 36.05 -3.87
CA VAL A 328 -12.31 34.89 -4.79
C VAL A 328 -13.73 34.44 -5.12
N THR A 329 -14.68 34.62 -4.21
CA THR A 329 -16.08 34.19 -4.40
C THR A 329 -17.03 35.31 -4.78
N ASP A 330 -16.58 36.56 -4.93
CA ASP A 330 -17.42 37.73 -5.20
C ASP A 330 -18.56 37.92 -4.16
N LEU A 331 -18.25 37.62 -2.89
CA LEU A 331 -19.18 37.68 -1.75
C LEU A 331 -18.88 38.82 -0.76
N LEU A 332 -18.06 39.77 -1.17
CA LEU A 332 -17.71 40.92 -0.34
C LEU A 332 -18.97 41.73 0.01
N GLY A 333 -19.17 42.01 1.30
CA GLY A 333 -20.33 42.75 1.82
C GLY A 333 -21.63 41.95 1.93
N LYS A 334 -21.65 40.65 1.61
CA LYS A 334 -22.86 39.80 1.66
C LYS A 334 -22.93 38.88 2.88
N LEU A 335 -21.80 38.67 3.56
CA LEU A 335 -21.64 37.71 4.65
C LEU A 335 -21.16 38.42 5.91
N ASP A 336 -21.68 37.99 7.05
CA ASP A 336 -21.13 38.38 8.35
C ASP A 336 -20.23 37.26 8.87
N ILE A 337 -19.00 37.61 9.25
CA ILE A 337 -17.96 36.67 9.66
C ILE A 337 -17.52 37.04 11.07
N THR A 338 -17.53 36.04 11.94
CA THR A 338 -16.97 36.15 13.29
C THR A 338 -15.90 35.08 13.46
N GLY A 339 -14.67 35.52 13.73
CA GLY A 339 -13.55 34.63 14.05
C GLY A 339 -13.15 34.80 15.51
N LYS A 340 -13.02 33.71 16.25
CA LYS A 340 -12.51 33.71 17.63
C LYS A 340 -11.36 32.74 17.78
N ILE A 341 -10.27 33.17 18.40
CA ILE A 341 -9.15 32.29 18.75
C ILE A 341 -9.52 31.58 20.06
N THR A 342 -9.55 30.25 20.02
CA THR A 342 -9.91 29.43 21.19
C THR A 342 -8.68 29.07 22.03
N ASP A 343 -7.58 28.64 21.38
CA ASP A 343 -6.37 28.20 22.07
C ASP A 343 -5.09 28.51 21.26
N GLY A 344 -3.98 28.66 21.98
CA GLY A 344 -2.63 28.82 21.44
C GLY A 344 -2.11 30.27 21.38
N PRO A 345 -0.82 30.46 21.03
CA PRO A 345 -0.08 31.70 21.25
C PRO A 345 -0.38 32.83 20.23
N GLY A 346 -1.48 32.77 19.49
CA GLY A 346 -1.95 33.76 18.51
C GLY A 346 -0.92 34.76 17.95
N GLY A 347 -0.32 34.48 16.78
CA GLY A 347 0.66 35.38 16.16
C GLY A 347 0.08 36.25 15.04
N ASN A 348 0.61 37.46 14.82
CA ASN A 348 0.13 38.42 13.80
C ASN A 348 0.00 37.82 12.38
N SER A 349 0.83 36.83 12.02
CA SER A 349 0.74 36.13 10.74
C SER A 349 -0.14 34.86 10.79
N VAL A 350 -0.37 34.30 11.97
CA VAL A 350 -1.14 33.08 12.19
C VAL A 350 -2.63 33.38 12.21
N ILE A 351 -3.03 34.44 12.93
CA ILE A 351 -4.43 34.84 13.14
C ILE A 351 -5.17 35.06 11.81
N PRO A 352 -4.62 35.83 10.85
CA PRO A 352 -5.31 36.03 9.56
C PRO A 352 -5.43 34.74 8.76
N ARG A 353 -4.40 33.90 8.81
CA ARG A 353 -4.33 32.67 8.01
C ARG A 353 -5.26 31.58 8.52
N ILE A 354 -5.39 31.45 9.85
CA ILE A 354 -6.27 30.45 10.47
C ILE A 354 -7.73 30.82 10.24
N ILE A 355 -8.08 32.09 10.42
CA ILE A 355 -9.45 32.58 10.20
C ILE A 355 -9.82 32.49 8.73
N ARG A 356 -8.91 32.92 7.82
CA ARG A 356 -9.10 32.73 6.37
C ARG A 356 -9.47 31.29 6.01
N TYR A 357 -8.76 30.32 6.57
CA TYR A 357 -9.04 28.90 6.32
C TYR A 357 -10.42 28.50 6.82
N GLY A 358 -10.80 28.89 8.05
CA GLY A 358 -12.15 28.67 8.59
C GLY A 358 -13.24 29.34 7.76
N THR A 359 -13.07 30.61 7.39
CA THR A 359 -14.02 31.36 6.54
C THR A 359 -14.21 30.66 5.19
N SER A 360 -13.12 30.16 4.58
CA SER A 360 -13.18 29.46 3.30
C SER A 360 -13.98 28.16 3.41
N LEU A 361 -13.81 27.40 4.49
CA LEU A 361 -14.58 26.18 4.77
C LEU A 361 -16.06 26.48 4.96
N CYS A 362 -16.38 27.54 5.69
CA CYS A 362 -17.77 27.96 5.90
C CYS A 362 -18.43 28.45 4.62
N ILE A 363 -17.74 29.23 3.78
CA ILE A 363 -18.27 29.66 2.47
C ILE A 363 -18.51 28.46 1.56
N ALA A 364 -17.58 27.50 1.53
CA ALA A 364 -17.74 26.25 0.79
C ALA A 364 -18.96 25.43 1.24
N ALA A 365 -19.33 25.51 2.52
CA ALA A 365 -20.56 24.91 3.04
C ALA A 365 -21.82 25.65 2.59
N LEU A 366 -21.83 26.98 2.75
CA LEU A 366 -22.99 27.81 2.42
C LEU A 366 -23.29 27.84 0.91
N PHE A 367 -22.24 27.86 0.08
CA PHE A 367 -22.31 27.98 -1.37
C PHE A 367 -21.47 26.89 -2.05
N PRO A 368 -22.05 25.70 -2.31
CA PRO A 368 -21.31 24.60 -2.93
C PRO A 368 -20.80 24.93 -4.34
N GLU A 369 -21.42 25.88 -5.04
CA GLU A 369 -20.99 26.38 -6.36
C GLU A 369 -19.59 27.01 -6.34
N HIS A 370 -19.18 27.58 -5.20
CA HIS A 370 -17.88 28.23 -5.04
C HIS A 370 -16.79 27.27 -4.55
N PHE A 371 -17.11 26.00 -4.26
CA PHE A 371 -16.18 25.02 -3.72
C PHE A 371 -14.93 24.86 -4.61
N ASP A 372 -15.11 24.67 -5.91
CA ASP A 372 -13.99 24.47 -6.83
C ASP A 372 -13.14 25.73 -7.01
N LYS A 373 -13.74 26.93 -7.00
CA LYS A 373 -13.00 28.20 -7.03
C LYS A 373 -12.08 28.32 -5.80
N LEU A 374 -12.61 28.05 -4.61
CA LEU A 374 -11.86 28.09 -3.35
C LEU A 374 -10.80 26.99 -3.27
N ARG A 375 -11.09 25.79 -3.81
CA ARG A 375 -10.15 24.67 -3.91
C ARG A 375 -8.96 25.01 -4.80
N LEU A 376 -9.22 25.50 -6.01
CA LEU A 376 -8.19 25.90 -6.98
C LEU A 376 -7.34 27.08 -6.48
N ALA A 377 -7.94 28.01 -5.73
CA ALA A 377 -7.22 29.10 -5.07
C ALA A 377 -6.35 28.65 -3.87
N GLY A 378 -6.40 27.36 -3.48
CA GLY A 378 -5.66 26.82 -2.34
C GLY A 378 -6.15 27.32 -0.98
N LEU A 379 -7.38 27.84 -0.91
CA LEU A 379 -7.98 28.38 0.31
C LEU A 379 -8.57 27.28 1.20
N LEU A 380 -8.96 26.15 0.61
CA LEU A 380 -9.46 24.96 1.31
C LEU A 380 -8.35 23.98 1.74
N THR A 381 -7.08 24.32 1.52
CA THR A 381 -5.94 23.48 1.91
C THR A 381 -5.36 23.93 3.26
N SER A 382 -5.36 23.05 4.24
CA SER A 382 -4.71 23.29 5.53
C SER A 382 -3.19 23.38 5.36
N ASP A 383 -2.52 24.33 6.04
CA ASP A 383 -1.05 24.43 6.01
C ASP A 383 -0.42 23.41 6.98
N PRO A 384 0.29 22.37 6.49
CA PRO A 384 0.93 21.38 7.35
C PRO A 384 2.22 21.91 8.01
N ARG A 385 2.74 23.08 7.59
CA ARG A 385 4.03 23.59 8.06
C ARG A 385 3.98 23.94 9.55
N ARG A 386 4.85 23.29 10.33
CA ARG A 386 5.06 23.53 11.76
C ARG A 386 6.53 23.80 12.04
N ARG A 387 6.82 24.45 13.18
CA ARG A 387 8.21 24.62 13.64
C ARG A 387 8.79 23.23 13.91
N GLU A 388 9.82 22.85 13.17
CA GLU A 388 10.53 21.60 13.39
C GLU A 388 11.26 21.64 14.76
N ARG A 389 11.33 20.49 15.43
CA ARG A 389 12.04 20.35 16.71
C ARG A 389 13.54 20.61 16.53
N TYR A 390 14.18 21.04 17.61
CA TYR A 390 15.63 21.06 17.70
C TYR A 390 16.22 19.64 17.71
N LYS A 391 17.42 19.48 17.14
CA LYS A 391 18.17 18.21 17.18
C LYS A 391 19.34 18.39 18.14
N ILE A 392 19.54 17.41 19.02
CA ILE A 392 20.68 17.36 19.92
C ILE A 392 21.96 17.41 19.07
N ASN A 393 22.98 18.15 19.52
CA ASN A 393 24.25 18.39 18.80
C ASN A 393 24.13 19.15 17.45
N GLN A 394 23.08 19.96 17.26
CA GLN A 394 22.95 20.89 16.12
C GLN A 394 22.54 22.25 16.62
N LYS A 395 22.99 23.37 16.03
CA LYS A 395 22.63 24.75 16.47
C LYS A 395 21.14 25.07 16.33
N GLY A 396 20.40 24.31 15.54
CA GLY A 396 18.97 24.52 15.29
C GLY A 396 18.31 23.25 14.78
N ALA A 397 17.09 23.37 14.25
CA ALA A 397 16.41 22.25 13.61
C ALA A 397 17.18 21.71 12.38
N ARG A 398 17.81 22.63 11.63
CA ARG A 398 18.63 22.35 10.44
C ARG A 398 20.00 23.02 10.45
N ALA A 399 20.19 24.05 11.30
CA ALA A 399 21.46 24.75 11.41
C ALA A 399 22.51 23.85 12.07
N LYS A 400 23.62 23.63 11.36
CA LYS A 400 24.77 22.87 11.87
C LYS A 400 25.74 23.82 12.56
N TRP A 401 26.56 23.28 13.46
CA TRP A 401 27.73 24.03 13.93
C TRP A 401 28.72 24.24 12.78
N ILE A 402 29.57 25.24 12.94
CA ILE A 402 30.69 25.46 12.03
C ILE A 402 31.64 24.29 12.21
N TRP A 403 31.99 23.63 11.10
CA TRP A 403 33.02 22.59 11.09
C TRP A 403 34.36 23.23 10.80
N TYR A 404 35.31 23.09 11.72
CA TYR A 404 36.67 23.54 11.54
C TYR A 404 37.51 22.39 11.00
N LEU A 405 38.21 22.66 9.90
CA LEU A 405 39.24 21.79 9.35
C LEU A 405 40.59 22.33 9.79
N PHE A 406 41.25 21.63 10.70
CA PHE A 406 42.62 21.94 11.08
C PHE A 406 43.57 21.13 10.20
N ILE A 407 44.36 21.84 9.38
CA ILE A 407 45.39 21.26 8.52
C ILE A 407 46.73 21.45 9.22
N PHE A 408 47.33 20.36 9.69
CA PHE A 408 48.68 20.39 10.24
C PHE A 408 49.68 19.92 9.19
N VAL A 409 50.60 20.81 8.81
CA VAL A 409 51.71 20.50 7.92
C VAL A 409 52.97 20.36 8.77
N ALA A 410 53.48 19.13 8.91
CA ALA A 410 54.75 18.87 9.56
C ALA A 410 55.86 18.81 8.49
N LEU A 411 56.72 19.82 8.46
CA LEU A 411 57.92 19.85 7.63
C LEU A 411 59.07 19.18 8.39
N SER A 412 59.45 17.98 7.96
CA SER A 412 60.73 17.37 8.33
C SER A 412 61.68 17.43 7.13
N SER A 413 62.98 17.55 7.38
CA SER A 413 64.02 17.78 6.37
C SER A 413 64.09 16.73 5.25
N HIS A 414 63.39 15.59 5.38
CA HIS A 414 63.38 14.48 4.41
C HIS A 414 61.97 14.00 3.99
N SER A 415 60.86 14.58 4.48
CA SER A 415 59.51 14.18 4.08
C SER A 415 58.45 15.17 4.58
N LEU A 416 57.54 15.58 3.70
CA LEU A 416 56.31 16.30 4.02
C LEU A 416 55.23 15.31 4.45
N ARG A 417 54.69 15.44 5.66
CA ARG A 417 53.49 14.70 6.09
C ARG A 417 52.40 15.71 6.43
N ILE A 418 51.25 15.57 5.76
CA ILE A 418 50.05 16.38 5.99
C ILE A 418 49.11 15.56 6.87
N CYS A 419 48.74 16.10 8.03
CA CYS A 419 47.74 15.49 8.91
C CYS A 419 46.49 16.37 8.91
N LEU A 420 45.34 15.79 8.56
CA LEU A 420 44.04 16.47 8.52
C LEU A 420 43.24 16.09 9.76
N CYS A 421 42.88 17.08 10.58
CA CYS A 421 41.98 16.89 11.73
C CYS A 421 40.70 17.69 11.53
N LEU A 422 39.54 17.02 11.63
CA LEU A 422 38.22 17.64 11.58
C LEU A 422 37.65 17.79 13.00
N SER A 423 37.18 18.97 13.37
CA SER A 423 36.48 19.21 14.65
C SER A 423 35.26 20.10 14.51
N ALA A 424 34.22 19.80 15.30
CA ALA A 424 32.93 20.49 15.29
C ALA A 424 32.72 21.49 16.46
N LYS A 425 33.72 21.66 17.34
CA LYS A 425 33.67 22.61 18.47
C LYS A 425 34.90 23.54 18.45
N THR A 426 34.68 24.82 18.74
CA THR A 426 35.73 25.84 18.91
C THR A 426 36.59 25.59 20.14
N ASP A 427 36.05 24.91 21.15
CA ASP A 427 36.66 24.73 22.46
C ASP A 427 37.48 23.43 22.49
N MET A 428 38.42 23.29 21.54
CA MET A 428 39.46 22.27 21.65
C MET A 428 40.72 22.93 22.20
N THR A 429 41.05 22.65 23.45
CA THR A 429 42.40 22.86 23.97
C THR A 429 43.33 21.81 23.35
N PHE A 430 44.09 22.19 22.33
CA PHE A 430 45.13 21.35 21.75
C PHE A 430 46.38 21.40 22.63
N ASN A 431 46.58 20.42 23.51
CA ASN A 431 47.85 20.22 24.19
C ASN A 431 48.82 19.49 23.26
N ALA A 432 49.74 20.23 22.64
CA ALA A 432 50.83 19.65 21.86
C ALA A 432 51.99 19.26 22.80
N LEU A 433 52.16 17.96 23.06
CA LEU A 433 53.37 17.43 23.69
C LEU A 433 54.47 17.29 22.62
N LEU A 434 55.39 18.25 22.59
CA LEU A 434 56.64 18.17 21.80
C LEU A 434 57.61 17.21 22.50
N SER A 435 57.72 15.97 22.01
CA SER A 435 58.79 15.05 22.39
C SER A 435 60.01 15.26 21.49
N THR A 436 61.14 15.65 22.08
CA THR A 436 62.42 15.99 21.42
C THR A 436 63.27 14.75 21.05
N SER A 437 62.63 13.69 20.55
CA SER A 437 63.32 12.44 20.17
C SER A 437 62.96 12.02 18.75
N LYS A 438 63.97 11.59 17.99
CA LYS A 438 64.06 11.39 16.52
C LYS A 438 63.04 10.44 15.85
N SER A 439 61.90 10.14 16.47
CA SER A 439 60.78 9.43 15.86
C SER A 439 59.46 10.08 16.29
N LEU A 440 58.98 11.03 15.49
CA LEU A 440 57.77 11.81 15.76
C LEU A 440 56.51 10.99 15.44
N TYR A 441 55.98 10.30 16.45
CA TYR A 441 54.57 9.88 16.48
C TYR A 441 53.73 11.01 17.08
N PHE A 442 53.02 11.76 16.24
CA PHE A 442 51.99 12.70 16.70
C PHE A 442 50.75 11.90 17.12
N VAL A 443 50.61 11.62 18.41
CA VAL A 443 49.35 11.13 18.98
C VAL A 443 48.58 12.35 19.47
N LEU A 444 47.66 12.84 18.65
CA LEU A 444 46.71 13.89 19.04
C LEU A 444 45.61 13.24 19.89
N TRP A 445 45.61 13.54 21.19
CA TRP A 445 44.55 13.12 22.11
C TRP A 445 43.50 14.21 22.18
N CYS A 446 42.30 13.93 21.66
CA CYS A 446 41.15 14.82 21.77
C CYS A 446 40.36 14.49 23.04
N SER A 447 40.68 15.13 24.17
CA SER A 447 39.83 15.04 25.36
C SER A 447 38.70 16.06 25.30
N SER A 448 37.46 15.56 25.19
CA SER A 448 36.24 16.34 25.42
C SER A 448 36.12 16.63 26.92
N VAL A 449 36.44 17.85 27.36
CA VAL A 449 36.06 18.31 28.70
C VAL A 449 34.54 18.62 28.68
N PRO A 450 33.76 18.17 29.68
CA PRO A 450 32.28 18.20 29.68
C PRO A 450 31.67 19.57 29.42
#